data_AF-A0A1T4L3L2-F1
#
_entry.id   AF-A0A1T4L3L2-F1
#
_cell.length_a   1.000
_cell.length_b   1.000
_cell.length_c   1.000
_cell.angle_alpha   90.00
_cell.angle_beta   90.00
_cell.angle_gamma   90.00
#
_symmetry.space_group_name_H-M   'P 1'
#
loop_
_entity.id
_entity.type
_entity.pdbx_description
1 polymer ?
#
loop_
_entity_poly.entity_id
_entity_poly.type
_entity_poly.pdbx_seq_one_letter_code
_entity_poly.pdbx_strand_id
1 'polypeptide(L)'
;MKKLFKTPKITQRIIRSAIILGFILASSITLIGYSQFTRIFTVQYNNYIMSIAQTARACLEPDKIEQYYVTNQKDEAYEKVEKILIDLTEKFDLTFSYVSYVEAPDYTKIHYIFDTVNSKSKWTPYELGYTESYIEENYNKSAKAVFEAGTPSVRHTFKTRSGSHITAMVPVTNSQRKIVAVLGVQKSMQEFVDARKHYLLITTIAEIIIAILFIIVITAASDHSIIKPLMEITKEAGRFAEENKTAPGWIEKIKNKDEIKTLARSVEKMEDEIIAYIENLTSVTAEKERISTELNVAHQIQADMLPSLYPAFPARKDFDLFASMTPAKEVGGDLYDYLLLDKDHLMLVVGDVSGKGVPASLFMVITKTLLSSHAIQNMSPKQIFETTNSQLCQNNETGMFVTCWLGILTISTGKLTFVNAGHPDPIWYHDGEFKPVVTKPNLVLAALPQTVYKEHTITMNRGDRLFIYTDGVSEATDADNNLYGNERILKTLPETLSMNTHESIGYMKKSIDDFTGSAPQFDDITMMELILDTPIA
;
A
#
# COMPACT_ATOMS: atom_id res chain seq x y z
N MET A 1 13.91 36.43 1.52
CA MET A 1 12.43 36.48 1.51
C MET A 1 11.74 35.42 0.62
N LYS A 2 12.32 34.21 0.42
CA LYS A 2 11.70 33.14 -0.42
C LYS A 2 11.30 31.87 0.35
N LYS A 3 11.25 31.91 1.69
CA LYS A 3 10.93 30.74 2.54
C LYS A 3 9.55 30.77 3.23
N LEU A 4 8.71 31.79 3.00
CA LEU A 4 7.50 31.98 3.83
C LEU A 4 6.16 31.43 3.30
N PHE A 5 6.06 30.87 2.09
CA PHE A 5 4.75 30.42 1.57
C PHE A 5 4.82 29.16 0.69
N LYS A 6 5.43 28.08 1.18
CA LYS A 6 4.99 26.73 0.74
C LYS A 6 4.03 26.20 1.79
N THR A 7 2.79 26.69 1.73
CA THR A 7 1.69 26.07 2.46
C THR A 7 1.61 24.59 2.06
N PRO A 8 1.45 23.66 3.02
CA PRO A 8 1.32 22.24 2.72
C PRO A 8 0.22 22.02 1.68
N LYS A 9 0.41 21.06 0.76
CA LYS A 9 -0.56 20.78 -0.32
C LYS A 9 -1.97 20.49 0.22
N ILE A 10 -2.06 19.89 1.41
CA ILE A 10 -3.32 19.62 2.12
C ILE A 10 -4.02 20.92 2.51
N THR A 11 -3.29 21.87 3.10
CA THR A 11 -3.80 23.19 3.47
C THR A 11 -4.35 23.94 2.26
N GLN A 12 -3.66 23.88 1.13
CA GLN A 12 -4.14 24.52 -0.10
C GLN A 12 -5.45 23.91 -0.60
N ARG A 13 -5.63 22.59 -0.47
CA ARG A 13 -6.89 21.92 -0.86
C ARG A 13 -8.04 22.30 0.08
N ILE A 14 -7.83 22.29 1.39
CA ILE A 14 -8.86 22.66 2.39
C ILE A 14 -9.30 24.12 2.18
N ILE A 15 -8.35 25.05 2.05
CA ILE A 15 -8.65 26.46 1.84
C ILE A 15 -9.42 26.66 0.53
N ARG A 16 -9.01 26.00 -0.57
CA ARG A 16 -9.73 26.08 -1.85
C ARG A 16 -11.17 25.58 -1.74
N SER A 17 -11.40 24.43 -1.10
CA SER A 17 -12.74 23.88 -0.92
C SER A 17 -13.62 24.79 -0.05
N ALA A 18 -13.06 25.37 1.02
CA ALA A 18 -13.76 26.31 1.88
C ALA A 18 -14.14 27.60 1.15
N ILE A 19 -13.24 28.14 0.31
CA ILE A 19 -13.52 29.32 -0.52
C ILE A 19 -14.65 29.03 -1.50
N ILE A 20 -14.61 27.89 -2.20
CA ILE A 20 -15.65 27.51 -3.17
C ILE A 20 -17.01 27.38 -2.47
N LEU A 21 -17.07 26.68 -1.33
CA LEU A 21 -18.32 26.51 -0.59
C LEU A 21 -18.87 27.84 -0.07
N GLY A 22 -18.00 28.68 0.50
CA GLY A 22 -18.37 30.02 0.97
C GLY A 22 -18.92 30.90 -0.14
N PHE A 23 -18.31 30.86 -1.33
CA PHE A 23 -18.77 31.61 -2.50
C PHE A 23 -20.15 31.14 -2.99
N ILE A 24 -20.38 29.82 -3.04
CA ILE A 24 -21.68 29.25 -3.44
C ILE A 24 -22.78 29.68 -2.46
N LEU A 25 -22.52 29.58 -1.16
CA LEU A 25 -23.48 29.97 -0.13
C LEU A 25 -23.79 31.46 -0.16
N ALA A 26 -22.76 32.31 -0.22
CA ALA A 26 -22.90 33.76 -0.30
C ALA A 26 -23.75 34.16 -1.52
N SER A 27 -23.36 33.70 -2.72
CA SER A 27 -24.07 33.99 -3.97
C SER A 27 -25.54 33.55 -3.92
N SER A 28 -25.81 32.41 -3.29
CA SER A 28 -27.18 31.89 -3.12
C SER A 28 -28.02 32.80 -2.22
N ILE A 29 -27.44 33.27 -1.11
CA ILE A 29 -28.11 34.19 -0.17
C ILE A 29 -28.38 35.54 -0.85
N THR A 30 -27.42 36.09 -1.58
CA THR A 30 -27.61 37.36 -2.33
C THR A 30 -28.73 37.23 -3.36
N LEU A 31 -28.75 36.12 -4.11
CA LEU A 31 -29.74 35.89 -5.16
C LEU A 31 -31.15 35.77 -4.57
N ILE A 32 -31.30 35.02 -3.47
CA ILE A 32 -32.57 34.89 -2.76
C ILE A 32 -33.00 36.24 -2.20
N GLY A 33 -32.09 36.96 -1.53
CA GLY A 33 -32.35 38.29 -0.95
C GLY A 33 -32.78 39.30 -2.00
N TYR A 34 -32.07 39.37 -3.12
CA TYR A 34 -32.40 40.24 -4.26
C TYR A 34 -33.77 39.90 -4.87
N SER A 35 -34.07 38.61 -5.05
CA SER A 35 -35.36 38.15 -5.57
C SER A 35 -36.51 38.51 -4.65
N GLN A 36 -36.36 38.27 -3.33
CA GLN A 36 -37.37 38.62 -2.32
C GLN A 36 -37.59 40.14 -2.24
N PHE A 37 -36.51 40.91 -2.18
CA PHE A 37 -36.56 42.37 -2.18
C PHE A 37 -37.31 42.89 -3.41
N THR A 38 -36.92 42.43 -4.60
CA THR A 38 -37.56 42.84 -5.86
C THR A 38 -39.04 42.50 -5.86
N ARG A 39 -39.42 41.30 -5.42
CA ARG A 39 -40.81 40.84 -5.36
C ARG A 39 -41.65 41.68 -4.42
N ILE A 40 -41.20 41.88 -3.18
CA ILE A 40 -41.94 42.61 -2.14
C ILE A 40 -42.15 44.07 -2.56
N PHE A 41 -41.08 44.73 -3.01
CA PHE A 41 -41.16 46.11 -3.45
C PHE A 41 -42.06 46.29 -4.67
N THR A 42 -42.01 45.37 -5.64
CA THR A 42 -42.87 45.41 -6.83
C THR A 42 -44.35 45.37 -6.43
N VAL A 43 -44.73 44.45 -5.53
CA VAL A 43 -46.11 44.34 -5.04
C VAL A 43 -46.54 45.59 -4.28
N GLN A 44 -45.68 46.14 -3.42
CA GLN A 44 -45.99 47.37 -2.67
C GLN A 44 -46.15 48.57 -3.60
N TYR A 45 -45.24 48.76 -4.56
CA TYR A 45 -45.33 49.84 -5.54
C TYR A 45 -46.57 49.72 -6.41
N ASN A 46 -46.93 48.51 -6.84
CA ASN A 46 -48.16 48.25 -7.61
C ASN A 46 -49.42 48.68 -6.85
N ASN A 47 -49.53 48.25 -5.59
CA ASN A 47 -50.67 48.58 -4.76
C ASN A 47 -50.73 50.09 -4.49
N TYR A 48 -49.58 50.70 -4.20
CA TYR A 48 -49.49 52.13 -3.94
C TYR A 48 -49.96 52.98 -5.13
N ILE A 49 -49.41 52.72 -6.33
CA ILE A 49 -49.78 53.49 -7.53
C ILE A 49 -51.24 53.24 -7.94
N MET A 50 -51.75 52.02 -7.74
CA MET A 50 -53.15 51.67 -8.01
C MET A 50 -54.11 52.37 -7.04
N SER A 51 -53.77 52.47 -5.75
CA SER A 51 -54.57 53.24 -4.78
C SER A 51 -54.63 54.73 -5.13
N ILE A 52 -53.52 55.31 -5.61
CA ILE A 52 -53.52 56.69 -6.11
C ILE A 52 -54.43 56.82 -7.34
N ALA A 53 -54.32 55.90 -8.31
CA ALA A 53 -55.17 55.90 -9.49
C ALA A 53 -56.66 55.83 -9.14
N GLN A 54 -57.03 54.94 -8.21
CA GLN A 54 -58.42 54.80 -7.74
C GLN A 54 -58.92 56.05 -7.00
N THR A 55 -58.04 56.70 -6.23
CA THR A 55 -58.34 57.96 -5.53
C THR A 55 -58.59 59.09 -6.54
N ALA A 56 -57.68 59.27 -7.50
CA ALA A 56 -57.83 60.26 -8.57
C ALA A 56 -59.10 60.01 -9.40
N ARG A 57 -59.44 58.74 -9.69
CA ARG A 57 -60.68 58.38 -10.40
C ARG A 57 -61.93 58.83 -9.64
N ALA A 58 -61.94 58.72 -8.31
CA ALA A 58 -63.08 59.11 -7.49
C ALA A 58 -63.33 60.63 -7.48
N CYS A 59 -62.34 61.44 -7.88
CA CYS A 59 -62.46 62.89 -7.97
C CYS A 59 -62.97 63.39 -9.33
N LEU A 60 -63.09 62.50 -10.33
CA LEU A 60 -63.58 62.87 -11.66
C LEU A 60 -65.11 63.02 -11.69
N GLU A 61 -65.61 63.77 -12.66
CA GLU A 61 -67.03 63.79 -13.06
C GLU A 61 -67.20 63.06 -14.40
N PRO A 62 -67.41 61.73 -14.41
CA PRO A 62 -67.36 60.93 -15.63
C PRO A 62 -68.37 61.32 -16.71
N ASP A 63 -69.57 61.77 -16.31
CA ASP A 63 -70.65 62.13 -17.24
C ASP A 63 -70.33 63.37 -18.09
N LYS A 64 -69.36 64.21 -17.67
CA LYS A 64 -68.94 65.41 -18.41
C LYS A 64 -67.74 65.20 -19.34
N ILE A 65 -67.07 64.05 -19.26
CA ILE A 65 -65.84 63.79 -20.03
C ILE A 65 -66.09 63.87 -21.54
N GLU A 66 -67.18 63.27 -22.03
CA GLU A 66 -67.55 63.32 -23.45
C GLU A 66 -67.93 64.74 -23.89
N GLN A 67 -68.55 65.53 -23.00
CA GLN A 67 -68.82 66.94 -23.27
C GLN A 67 -67.52 67.72 -23.45
N TYR A 68 -66.55 67.59 -22.54
CA TYR A 68 -65.26 68.29 -22.64
C TYR A 68 -64.49 67.92 -23.91
N TYR A 69 -64.57 66.65 -24.31
CA TYR A 69 -63.99 66.17 -25.57
C TYR A 69 -64.62 66.86 -26.79
N VAL A 70 -65.96 66.94 -26.85
CA VAL A 70 -66.68 67.48 -28.02
C VAL A 70 -66.63 69.00 -28.10
N THR A 71 -66.77 69.69 -26.96
CA THR A 71 -66.89 71.16 -26.94
C THR A 71 -65.54 71.86 -26.86
N ASN A 72 -64.51 71.18 -26.37
CA ASN A 72 -63.19 71.76 -26.07
C ASN A 72 -63.26 73.02 -25.18
N GLN A 73 -64.27 73.11 -24.30
CA GLN A 73 -64.51 74.25 -23.40
C GLN A 73 -64.39 73.80 -21.94
N LYS A 74 -63.68 74.61 -21.15
CA LYS A 74 -63.55 74.44 -19.70
C LYS A 74 -64.71 75.14 -18.97
N ASP A 75 -65.40 74.40 -18.10
CA ASP A 75 -66.38 74.96 -17.15
C ASP A 75 -65.79 75.00 -15.72
N GLU A 76 -66.53 75.54 -14.75
CA GLU A 76 -66.06 75.63 -13.34
C GLU A 76 -65.78 74.24 -12.73
N ALA A 77 -66.51 73.21 -13.16
CA ALA A 77 -66.31 71.85 -12.68
C ALA A 77 -65.00 71.25 -13.23
N TYR A 78 -64.69 71.53 -14.50
CA TYR A 78 -63.41 71.18 -15.12
C TYR A 78 -62.25 71.78 -14.33
N GLU A 79 -62.28 73.09 -14.06
CA GLU A 79 -61.20 73.78 -13.33
C GLU A 79 -61.01 73.22 -11.90
N LYS A 80 -62.11 72.83 -11.24
CA LYS A 80 -62.06 72.20 -9.92
C LYS A 80 -61.42 70.81 -9.96
N VAL A 81 -61.78 69.98 -10.94
CA VAL A 81 -61.18 68.64 -11.12
C VAL A 81 -59.71 68.76 -11.52
N GLU A 82 -59.38 69.67 -12.43
CA GLU A 82 -58.02 69.97 -12.87
C GLU A 82 -57.14 70.35 -11.67
N LYS A 83 -57.63 71.25 -10.78
CA LYS A 83 -56.91 71.61 -9.56
C LYS A 83 -56.68 70.43 -8.61
N ILE A 84 -57.68 69.56 -8.41
CA ILE A 84 -57.52 68.37 -7.56
C ILE A 84 -56.47 67.41 -8.15
N LEU A 85 -56.47 67.21 -9.47
CA LEU A 85 -55.49 66.34 -10.13
C LEU A 85 -54.07 66.93 -10.08
N ILE A 86 -53.92 68.26 -10.16
CA ILE A 86 -52.64 68.95 -9.94
C ILE A 86 -52.17 68.71 -8.50
N ASP A 87 -53.03 68.93 -7.50
CA ASP A 87 -52.69 68.71 -6.09
C ASP A 87 -52.31 67.24 -5.79
N LEU A 88 -53.00 66.28 -6.41
CA LEU A 88 -52.68 64.85 -6.30
C LEU A 88 -51.31 64.54 -6.94
N THR A 89 -51.04 65.11 -8.11
CA THR A 89 -49.78 64.92 -8.85
C THR A 89 -48.59 65.48 -8.09
N GLU A 90 -48.76 66.62 -7.42
CA GLU A 90 -47.73 67.20 -6.55
C GLU A 90 -47.56 66.40 -5.26
N LYS A 91 -48.65 66.15 -4.53
CA LYS A 91 -48.59 65.55 -3.19
C LYS A 91 -48.08 64.11 -3.19
N PHE A 92 -48.44 63.33 -4.21
CA PHE A 92 -47.97 61.94 -4.35
C PHE A 92 -46.69 61.82 -5.17
N ASP A 93 -46.12 62.94 -5.62
CA ASP A 93 -44.89 63.02 -6.39
C ASP A 93 -44.96 62.11 -7.64
N LEU A 94 -46.08 62.22 -8.36
CA LEU A 94 -46.29 61.56 -9.63
C LEU A 94 -45.43 62.25 -10.70
N THR A 95 -45.09 61.56 -11.79
CA THR A 95 -44.50 62.23 -12.97
C THR A 95 -45.57 62.99 -13.74
N PHE A 96 -46.72 62.34 -13.94
CA PHE A 96 -47.93 62.96 -14.48
C PHE A 96 -49.16 62.13 -14.13
N SER A 97 -50.33 62.76 -14.16
CA SER A 97 -51.63 62.10 -14.19
C SER A 97 -52.48 62.65 -15.32
N TYR A 98 -53.13 61.75 -16.06
CA TYR A 98 -53.90 62.13 -17.23
C TYR A 98 -55.21 61.35 -17.29
N VAL A 99 -56.22 61.99 -17.87
CA VAL A 99 -57.47 61.36 -18.27
C VAL A 99 -57.54 61.49 -19.77
N SER A 100 -57.62 60.36 -20.46
CA SER A 100 -57.67 60.35 -21.91
C SER A 100 -58.89 59.61 -22.45
N TYR A 101 -59.50 60.19 -23.46
CA TYR A 101 -60.50 59.56 -24.31
C TYR A 101 -59.80 58.86 -25.47
N VAL A 102 -60.20 57.62 -25.79
CA VAL A 102 -59.58 56.84 -26.87
C VAL A 102 -60.62 56.54 -27.95
N GLU A 103 -60.30 56.82 -29.20
CA GLU A 103 -61.22 56.57 -30.32
C GLU A 103 -61.31 55.07 -30.65
N ALA A 104 -62.51 54.50 -30.56
CA ALA A 104 -62.85 53.17 -31.07
C ALA A 104 -63.15 53.24 -32.59
N PRO A 105 -62.87 52.18 -33.38
CA PRO A 105 -62.45 50.84 -32.97
C PRO A 105 -60.92 50.59 -32.98
N ASP A 106 -60.11 51.51 -33.50
CA ASP A 106 -58.69 51.26 -33.77
C ASP A 106 -57.76 51.60 -32.59
N TYR A 107 -58.21 52.37 -31.61
CA TYR A 107 -57.47 52.79 -30.40
C TYR A 107 -56.11 53.44 -30.69
N THR A 108 -55.94 54.03 -31.87
CA THR A 108 -54.67 54.62 -32.33
C THR A 108 -54.52 56.09 -32.02
N LYS A 109 -55.60 56.77 -31.59
CA LYS A 109 -55.60 58.18 -31.21
C LYS A 109 -56.06 58.34 -29.77
N ILE A 110 -55.26 59.06 -29.00
CA ILE A 110 -55.55 59.38 -27.60
C ILE A 110 -55.77 60.88 -27.51
N HIS A 111 -56.93 61.26 -26.98
CA HIS A 111 -57.33 62.63 -26.72
C HIS A 111 -57.21 62.91 -25.23
N TYR A 112 -56.34 63.85 -24.87
CA TYR A 112 -56.14 64.23 -23.47
C TYR A 112 -57.22 65.21 -23.03
N ILE A 113 -57.98 64.81 -22.01
CA ILE A 113 -59.04 65.61 -21.38
C ILE A 113 -58.49 66.33 -20.16
N PHE A 114 -57.73 65.62 -19.35
CA PHE A 114 -56.92 66.20 -18.29
C PHE A 114 -55.50 65.70 -18.48
N ASP A 115 -54.52 66.58 -18.36
CA ASP A 115 -53.13 66.20 -18.25
C ASP A 115 -52.46 67.11 -17.22
N THR A 116 -51.84 66.49 -16.23
CA THR A 116 -51.22 67.18 -15.11
C THR A 116 -49.82 66.64 -14.96
N VAL A 117 -48.88 67.54 -14.76
CA VAL A 117 -47.46 67.24 -14.73
C VAL A 117 -46.90 67.81 -13.43
N ASN A 118 -46.06 67.02 -12.75
CA ASN A 118 -45.43 67.50 -11.53
C ASN A 118 -44.39 68.57 -11.86
N SER A 119 -44.37 69.63 -11.04
CA SER A 119 -43.51 70.80 -11.15
C SER A 119 -42.02 70.49 -11.14
N LYS A 120 -41.61 69.36 -10.53
CA LYS A 120 -40.21 68.90 -10.54
C LYS A 120 -39.83 68.17 -11.83
N SER A 121 -40.80 67.81 -12.65
CA SER A 121 -40.54 67.10 -13.90
C SER A 121 -40.09 68.07 -15.01
N LYS A 122 -39.51 67.52 -16.08
CA LYS A 122 -39.10 68.30 -17.27
C LYS A 122 -40.19 68.37 -18.33
N TRP A 123 -41.40 67.91 -18.02
CA TRP A 123 -42.51 67.79 -18.96
C TRP A 123 -43.45 68.99 -18.81
N THR A 124 -44.24 69.24 -19.84
CA THR A 124 -45.28 70.27 -19.86
C THR A 124 -46.63 69.58 -20.07
N PRO A 125 -47.69 69.98 -19.33
CA PRO A 125 -49.00 69.38 -19.50
C PRO A 125 -49.57 69.70 -20.87
N TYR A 126 -50.29 68.75 -21.45
CA TYR A 126 -51.06 68.96 -22.67
C TYR A 126 -52.32 69.77 -22.40
N GLU A 127 -52.69 70.62 -23.35
CA GLU A 127 -53.96 71.37 -23.28
C GLU A 127 -55.16 70.45 -23.56
N LEU A 128 -56.34 70.87 -23.09
CA LEU A 128 -57.61 70.18 -23.38
C LEU A 128 -57.76 69.99 -24.90
N GLY A 129 -58.03 68.74 -25.30
CA GLY A 129 -58.28 68.38 -26.70
C GLY A 129 -57.01 68.07 -27.50
N TYR A 130 -55.82 68.06 -26.88
CA TYR A 130 -54.60 67.58 -27.55
C TYR A 130 -54.74 66.10 -27.95
N THR A 131 -54.51 65.80 -29.23
CA THR A 131 -54.57 64.44 -29.78
C THR A 131 -53.18 63.92 -30.09
N GLU A 132 -52.78 62.83 -29.43
CA GLU A 132 -51.56 62.12 -29.77
C GLU A 132 -51.86 61.00 -30.77
N SER A 133 -51.14 60.98 -31.89
CA SER A 133 -51.33 60.01 -33.00
C SER A 133 -50.26 58.93 -33.06
N TYR A 134 -49.22 59.02 -32.22
CA TYR A 134 -48.18 58.00 -32.09
C TYR A 134 -48.18 57.41 -30.68
N ILE A 135 -48.52 56.13 -30.58
CA ILE A 135 -48.58 55.44 -29.29
C ILE A 135 -47.65 54.23 -29.37
N GLU A 136 -46.77 54.08 -28.38
CA GLU A 136 -45.96 52.86 -28.24
C GLU A 136 -46.88 51.62 -28.25
N GLU A 137 -46.59 50.62 -29.08
CA GLU A 137 -47.44 49.43 -29.30
C GLU A 137 -47.83 48.72 -27.98
N ASN A 138 -46.94 48.75 -26.99
CA ASN A 138 -47.16 48.15 -25.66
C ASN A 138 -48.03 49.00 -24.72
N TYR A 139 -48.05 50.33 -24.90
CA TYR A 139 -48.99 51.20 -24.19
C TYR A 139 -50.42 50.98 -24.72
N ASN A 140 -50.57 50.85 -26.04
CA ASN A 140 -51.85 50.55 -26.68
C ASN A 140 -52.48 49.25 -26.19
N LYS A 141 -51.70 48.18 -25.99
CA LYS A 141 -52.23 46.92 -25.44
C LYS A 141 -52.81 47.07 -24.04
N SER A 142 -52.17 47.87 -23.18
CA SER A 142 -52.63 48.07 -21.79
C SER A 142 -53.83 49.01 -21.72
N ALA A 143 -53.80 50.12 -22.45
CA ALA A 143 -54.91 51.07 -22.54
C ALA A 143 -56.14 50.42 -23.20
N LYS A 144 -55.95 49.65 -24.27
CA LYS A 144 -57.00 48.85 -24.93
C LYS A 144 -57.63 47.85 -23.97
N ALA A 145 -56.82 47.09 -23.21
CA ALA A 145 -57.34 46.16 -22.21
C ALA A 145 -58.17 46.85 -21.13
N VAL A 146 -57.71 48.02 -20.63
CA VAL A 146 -58.45 48.79 -19.63
C VAL A 146 -59.77 49.33 -20.19
N PHE A 147 -59.77 49.79 -21.44
CA PHE A 147 -60.94 50.37 -22.09
C PHE A 147 -61.97 49.33 -22.56
N GLU A 148 -61.53 48.20 -23.11
CA GLU A 148 -62.39 47.11 -23.61
C GLU A 148 -62.86 46.16 -22.52
N ALA A 149 -61.97 45.78 -21.60
CA ALA A 149 -62.26 44.77 -20.58
C ALA A 149 -62.63 45.38 -19.21
N GLY A 150 -62.46 46.70 -19.03
CA GLY A 150 -62.73 47.36 -17.75
C GLY A 150 -61.81 46.94 -16.60
N THR A 151 -60.67 46.32 -16.90
CA THR A 151 -59.73 45.82 -15.91
C THR A 151 -58.63 46.84 -15.63
N PRO A 152 -58.43 47.27 -14.36
CA PRO A 152 -57.27 48.06 -13.99
C PRO A 152 -55.96 47.35 -14.33
N SER A 153 -54.93 48.09 -14.73
CA SER A 153 -53.62 47.54 -15.03
C SER A 153 -52.49 48.36 -14.40
N VAL A 154 -51.37 47.70 -14.10
CA VAL A 154 -50.11 48.35 -13.67
C VAL A 154 -48.99 47.89 -14.58
N ARG A 155 -48.26 48.84 -15.17
CA ARG A 155 -47.14 48.58 -16.08
C ARG A 155 -45.84 49.10 -15.47
N HIS A 156 -44.78 48.31 -15.64
CA HIS A 156 -43.42 48.65 -15.27
C HIS A 156 -42.60 48.90 -16.52
N THR A 157 -41.91 50.03 -16.57
CA THR A 157 -41.09 50.40 -17.71
C THR A 157 -39.70 50.78 -17.21
N PHE A 158 -38.67 50.03 -17.61
CA PHE A 158 -37.29 50.21 -17.10
C PHE A 158 -36.33 50.88 -18.10
N LYS A 159 -36.74 51.09 -19.36
CA LYS A 159 -35.90 51.67 -20.43
C LYS A 159 -36.74 52.53 -21.39
N THR A 160 -36.99 53.79 -21.03
CA THR A 160 -37.65 54.78 -21.90
C THR A 160 -36.96 56.13 -21.81
N ARG A 161 -37.29 57.03 -22.75
CA ARG A 161 -36.88 58.44 -22.76
C ARG A 161 -37.30 59.19 -21.47
N SER A 162 -38.37 58.74 -20.82
CA SER A 162 -38.89 59.27 -19.55
C SER A 162 -38.22 58.68 -18.29
N GLY A 163 -37.25 57.77 -18.43
CA GLY A 163 -36.64 57.06 -17.31
C GLY A 163 -37.48 55.89 -16.79
N SER A 164 -36.96 55.15 -15.81
CA SER A 164 -37.69 54.02 -15.23
C SER A 164 -38.94 54.51 -14.49
N HIS A 165 -40.13 54.01 -14.83
CA HIS A 165 -41.39 54.45 -14.27
C HIS A 165 -42.42 53.32 -14.16
N ILE A 166 -43.40 53.53 -13.28
CA ILE A 166 -44.56 52.68 -13.08
C ILE A 166 -45.82 53.46 -13.44
N THR A 167 -46.72 52.84 -14.19
CA THR A 167 -47.97 53.47 -14.62
C THR A 167 -49.15 52.60 -14.21
N ALA A 168 -50.09 53.15 -13.45
CA ALA A 168 -51.38 52.52 -13.22
C ALA A 168 -52.44 53.14 -14.12
N MET A 169 -53.26 52.30 -14.74
CA MET A 169 -54.37 52.71 -15.59
C MET A 169 -55.66 52.13 -15.02
N VAL A 170 -56.68 52.99 -14.85
CA VAL A 170 -58.00 52.60 -14.37
C VAL A 170 -59.09 53.12 -15.32
N PRO A 171 -60.17 52.34 -15.54
CA PRO A 171 -61.26 52.78 -16.40
C PRO A 171 -62.12 53.82 -15.66
N VAL A 172 -62.52 54.86 -16.39
CA VAL A 172 -63.46 55.87 -15.91
C VAL A 172 -64.83 55.55 -16.49
N THR A 173 -65.80 55.30 -15.61
CA THR A 173 -67.12 54.82 -16.00
C THR A 173 -68.18 55.87 -15.66
N ASN A 174 -69.06 56.16 -16.62
CA ASN A 174 -70.16 57.11 -16.43
C ASN A 174 -71.35 56.51 -15.67
N SER A 175 -72.35 57.33 -15.36
CA SER A 175 -73.58 56.92 -14.66
C SER A 175 -74.34 55.78 -15.35
N GLN A 176 -74.16 55.63 -16.67
CA GLN A 176 -74.76 54.57 -17.50
C GLN A 176 -73.92 53.29 -17.56
N ARG A 177 -72.87 53.17 -16.73
CA ARG A 177 -71.91 52.04 -16.72
C ARG A 177 -71.08 51.87 -18.00
N LYS A 178 -70.99 52.89 -18.85
CA LYS A 178 -70.11 52.92 -20.03
C LYS A 178 -68.73 53.44 -19.63
N ILE A 179 -67.66 52.78 -20.09
CA ILE A 179 -66.30 53.31 -19.96
C ILE A 179 -66.15 54.47 -20.94
N VAL A 180 -65.86 55.66 -20.41
CA VAL A 180 -65.80 56.91 -21.18
C VAL A 180 -64.38 57.46 -21.28
N ALA A 181 -63.46 57.04 -20.40
CA ALA A 181 -62.04 57.41 -20.49
C ALA A 181 -61.16 56.42 -19.74
N VAL A 182 -59.85 56.54 -19.94
CA VAL A 182 -58.82 55.92 -19.12
C VAL A 182 -58.14 56.99 -18.29
N LEU A 183 -58.06 56.79 -16.98
CA LEU A 183 -57.20 57.57 -16.11
C LEU A 183 -55.88 56.82 -15.95
N GLY A 184 -54.78 57.47 -16.27
CA GLY A 184 -53.43 57.00 -16.01
C GLY A 184 -52.73 57.87 -14.98
N VAL A 185 -52.03 57.22 -14.04
CA VAL A 185 -51.09 57.88 -13.12
C VAL A 185 -49.72 57.24 -13.29
N GLN A 186 -48.68 58.06 -13.45
CA GLN A 186 -47.32 57.60 -13.61
C GLN A 186 -46.44 58.08 -12.45
N LYS A 187 -45.58 57.22 -11.91
CA LYS A 187 -44.56 57.60 -10.93
C LYS A 187 -43.17 57.11 -11.35
N SER A 188 -42.14 57.90 -11.08
CA SER A 188 -40.75 57.50 -11.27
C SER A 188 -40.38 56.32 -10.37
N MET A 189 -39.68 55.33 -10.93
CA MET A 189 -39.10 54.20 -10.20
C MET A 189 -37.61 54.42 -9.90
N GLN A 190 -37.08 55.63 -10.11
CA GLN A 190 -35.65 55.90 -9.92
C GLN A 190 -35.19 55.61 -8.49
N GLU A 191 -35.95 56.03 -7.48
CA GLU A 191 -35.67 55.72 -6.07
C GLU A 191 -35.62 54.21 -5.81
N PHE A 192 -36.53 53.44 -6.41
CA PHE A 192 -36.53 51.98 -6.32
C PHE A 192 -35.30 51.37 -6.99
N VAL A 193 -34.94 51.83 -8.19
CA VAL A 193 -33.75 51.36 -8.91
C VAL A 193 -32.48 51.65 -8.11
N ASP A 194 -32.39 52.82 -7.48
CA ASP A 194 -31.22 53.22 -6.69
C ASP A 194 -31.18 52.49 -5.34
N ALA A 195 -32.31 52.30 -4.66
CA ALA A 195 -32.41 51.47 -3.46
C ALA A 195 -31.94 50.03 -3.74
N ARG A 196 -32.33 49.47 -4.89
CA ARG A 196 -31.90 48.13 -5.32
C ARG A 196 -30.40 48.06 -5.61
N LYS A 197 -29.82 49.08 -6.27
CA LYS A 197 -28.36 49.16 -6.49
C LYS A 197 -27.61 49.28 -5.16
N HIS A 198 -28.12 50.10 -4.25
CA HIS A 198 -27.52 50.30 -2.93
C HIS A 198 -27.56 49.01 -2.10
N TYR A 199 -28.69 48.28 -2.14
CA TYR A 199 -28.80 46.95 -1.53
C TYR A 199 -27.72 46.01 -2.07
N LEU A 200 -27.60 45.86 -3.39
CA LEU A 200 -26.59 45.00 -4.02
C LEU A 200 -25.16 45.39 -3.60
N LEU A 201 -24.84 46.69 -3.59
CA LEU A 201 -23.52 47.17 -3.19
C LEU A 201 -23.20 46.80 -1.73
N ILE A 202 -24.13 47.06 -0.80
CA ILE A 202 -23.95 46.76 0.62
C ILE A 202 -23.81 45.25 0.83
N THR A 203 -24.66 44.42 0.22
CA THR A 203 -24.59 42.97 0.40
C THR A 203 -23.30 42.39 -0.15
N THR A 204 -22.85 42.85 -1.33
CA THR A 204 -21.57 42.40 -1.91
C THR A 204 -20.36 42.80 -1.04
N ILE A 205 -20.34 44.01 -0.49
CA ILE A 205 -19.27 44.43 0.43
C ILE A 205 -19.28 43.56 1.70
N ALA A 206 -20.46 43.34 2.29
CA ALA A 206 -20.60 42.50 3.47
C ALA A 206 -20.12 41.05 3.22
N GLU A 207 -20.45 40.49 2.06
CA GLU A 207 -20.00 39.15 1.65
C GLU A 207 -18.49 39.05 1.52
N ILE A 208 -17.83 40.05 0.92
CA ILE A 208 -16.37 40.09 0.80
C ILE A 208 -15.73 40.11 2.20
N ILE A 209 -16.24 40.93 3.11
CA ILE A 209 -15.73 41.02 4.49
C ILE A 209 -15.88 39.69 5.22
N ILE A 210 -17.06 39.07 5.15
CA ILE A 210 -17.33 37.76 5.78
C ILE A 210 -16.43 36.69 5.18
N ALA A 211 -16.23 36.68 3.87
CA ALA A 211 -15.34 35.72 3.20
C ALA A 211 -13.88 35.87 3.68
N ILE A 212 -13.38 37.09 3.81
CA ILE A 212 -12.02 37.35 4.32
C ILE A 212 -11.89 36.85 5.77
N LEU A 213 -12.84 37.18 6.64
CA LEU A 213 -12.83 36.73 8.04
C LEU A 213 -12.88 35.20 8.13
N PHE A 214 -13.74 34.56 7.33
CA PHE A 214 -13.86 33.10 7.27
C PHE A 214 -12.55 32.43 6.84
N ILE A 215 -11.86 32.97 5.83
CA ILE A 215 -10.55 32.47 5.38
C ILE A 215 -9.51 32.57 6.49
N ILE A 216 -9.48 33.69 7.22
CA ILE A 216 -8.54 33.90 8.34
C ILE A 216 -8.79 32.86 9.45
N VAL A 217 -10.05 32.68 9.85
CA VAL A 217 -10.43 31.73 10.90
C VAL A 217 -10.09 30.29 10.51
N ILE A 218 -10.44 29.86 9.29
CA ILE A 218 -10.12 28.50 8.81
C ILE A 218 -8.62 28.27 8.74
N THR A 219 -7.85 29.26 8.28
CA THR A 219 -6.40 29.14 8.17
C THR A 219 -5.77 28.99 9.55
N ALA A 220 -6.16 29.84 10.51
CA ALA A 220 -5.68 29.77 11.88
C ALA A 220 -6.06 28.46 12.58
N ALA A 221 -7.32 28.02 12.42
CA ALA A 221 -7.80 26.76 12.97
C ALA A 221 -7.07 25.55 12.37
N SER A 222 -6.87 25.53 11.05
CA SER A 222 -6.17 24.43 10.37
C SER A 222 -4.69 24.35 10.77
N ASP A 223 -4.03 25.49 10.99
CA ASP A 223 -2.63 25.53 11.42
C ASP A 223 -2.44 24.85 12.78
N HIS A 224 -3.33 25.15 13.73
CA HIS A 224 -3.25 24.60 15.07
C HIS A 224 -3.74 23.16 15.16
N SER A 225 -4.87 22.85 14.51
CA SER A 225 -5.52 21.55 14.67
C SER A 225 -4.97 20.47 13.74
N ILE A 226 -4.39 20.80 12.58
CA ILE A 226 -3.98 19.79 11.59
C ILE A 226 -2.50 19.91 11.24
N ILE A 227 -2.03 21.09 10.84
CA ILE A 227 -0.70 21.25 10.23
C ILE A 227 0.42 20.98 11.24
N LYS A 228 0.41 21.67 12.38
CA LYS A 228 1.45 21.54 13.41
C LYS A 228 1.58 20.10 13.94
N PRO A 229 0.48 19.42 14.36
CA PRO A 229 0.55 18.03 14.77
C PRO A 229 1.13 17.10 13.70
N LEU A 230 0.70 17.25 12.43
CA LEU A 230 1.18 16.40 11.35
C LEU A 230 2.67 16.63 11.04
N MET A 231 3.15 17.86 11.17
CA MET A 231 4.57 18.18 11.06
C MET A 231 5.40 17.54 12.17
N GLU A 232 4.91 17.50 13.41
CA GLU A 232 5.61 16.80 14.50
C GLU A 232 5.72 15.29 14.22
N ILE A 233 4.63 14.64 13.80
CA ILE A 233 4.66 13.21 13.41
C ILE A 233 5.65 12.98 12.25
N THR A 234 5.61 13.84 11.23
CA THR A 234 6.49 13.70 10.05
C THR A 234 7.96 13.89 10.43
N LYS A 235 8.24 14.87 11.29
CA LYS A 235 9.60 15.12 11.79
C LYS A 235 10.11 13.94 12.60
N GLU A 236 9.27 13.38 13.45
CA GLU A 236 9.64 12.24 14.25
C GLU A 236 9.90 11.00 13.41
N ALA A 237 8.97 10.65 12.51
CA ALA A 237 9.16 9.53 11.60
C ALA A 237 10.45 9.65 10.76
N GLY A 238 10.80 10.88 10.35
CA GLY A 238 12.08 11.17 9.68
C GLY A 238 13.29 10.96 10.59
N ARG A 239 13.23 11.44 11.84
CA ARG A 239 14.29 11.24 12.84
C ARG A 239 14.48 9.75 13.15
N PHE A 240 13.40 8.99 13.34
CA PHE A 240 13.46 7.56 13.60
C PHE A 240 14.11 6.80 12.43
N ALA A 241 13.76 7.15 11.18
CA ALA A 241 14.36 6.53 10.00
C ALA A 241 15.87 6.78 9.85
N GLU A 242 16.38 7.90 10.37
CA GLU A 242 17.82 8.23 10.34
C GLU A 242 18.57 7.64 11.55
N GLU A 243 17.97 7.70 12.74
CA GLU A 243 18.67 7.40 14.00
C GLU A 243 18.41 5.99 14.52
N ASN A 244 17.34 5.31 14.07
CA ASN A 244 16.84 4.04 14.61
C ASN A 244 16.76 4.05 16.15
N LYS A 245 16.20 5.13 16.72
CA LYS A 245 16.03 5.31 18.17
C LYS A 245 14.70 5.96 18.45
N THR A 246 13.98 5.46 19.45
CA THR A 246 12.76 6.09 19.96
C THR A 246 13.10 7.41 20.67
N ALA A 247 12.22 8.41 20.56
CA ALA A 247 12.32 9.61 21.39
C ALA A 247 11.16 9.62 22.41
N PRO A 248 11.45 9.68 23.71
CA PRO A 248 10.39 9.75 24.68
C PRO A 248 9.64 11.08 24.61
N GLY A 249 8.31 11.03 24.69
CA GLY A 249 7.46 12.19 24.96
C GLY A 249 7.19 13.12 23.77
N TRP A 250 7.61 12.79 22.54
CA TRP A 250 7.25 13.61 21.38
C TRP A 250 5.74 13.64 21.14
N ILE A 251 5.04 12.56 21.47
CA ILE A 251 3.59 12.45 21.36
C ILE A 251 2.84 13.41 22.29
N GLU A 252 3.45 13.85 23.39
CA GLU A 252 2.84 14.81 24.33
C GLU A 252 2.67 16.20 23.70
N LYS A 253 3.48 16.51 22.67
CA LYS A 253 3.35 17.73 21.86
C LYS A 253 2.04 17.74 21.05
N ILE A 254 1.45 16.57 20.83
CA ILE A 254 0.18 16.40 20.11
C ILE A 254 -0.97 16.38 21.13
N LYS A 255 -1.56 17.57 21.32
CA LYS A 255 -2.61 17.81 22.31
C LYS A 255 -4.00 17.33 21.86
N ASN A 256 -4.26 17.30 20.55
CA ASN A 256 -5.56 16.90 20.01
C ASN A 256 -5.94 15.48 20.44
N LYS A 257 -7.23 15.19 20.59
CA LYS A 257 -7.75 13.84 20.92
C LYS A 257 -8.48 13.20 19.74
N ASP A 258 -8.06 13.53 18.54
CA ASP A 258 -8.66 13.13 17.27
C ASP A 258 -7.85 12.00 16.59
N GLU A 259 -8.18 11.73 15.33
CA GLU A 259 -7.51 10.74 14.48
C GLU A 259 -6.00 11.00 14.33
N ILE A 260 -5.55 12.26 14.49
CA ILE A 260 -4.12 12.60 14.39
C ILE A 260 -3.35 12.04 15.60
N LYS A 261 -3.93 12.09 16.79
CA LYS A 261 -3.30 11.48 17.98
C LYS A 261 -3.31 9.96 17.91
N THR A 262 -4.34 9.36 17.31
CA THR A 262 -4.35 7.93 17.02
C THR A 262 -3.23 7.56 16.05
N LEU A 263 -3.04 8.33 14.97
CA LEU A 263 -1.93 8.14 14.04
C LEU A 263 -0.56 8.25 14.75
N ALA A 264 -0.38 9.27 15.61
CA ALA A 264 0.85 9.45 16.36
C ALA A 264 1.17 8.24 17.26
N ARG A 265 0.16 7.69 17.95
CA ARG A 265 0.31 6.46 18.76
C ARG A 265 0.68 5.24 17.91
N SER A 266 0.09 5.11 16.72
CA SER A 266 0.44 4.03 15.81
C SER A 266 1.90 4.13 15.34
N VAL A 267 2.40 5.34 15.11
CA VAL A 267 3.82 5.57 14.78
C VAL A 267 4.71 5.22 15.97
N GLU A 268 4.41 5.72 17.17
CA GLU A 268 5.16 5.39 18.40
C GLU A 268 5.24 3.86 18.63
N LYS A 269 4.10 3.17 18.51
CA LYS A 269 4.06 1.70 18.65
C LYS A 269 4.93 0.99 17.59
N MET A 270 4.90 1.46 16.34
CA MET A 270 5.71 0.90 15.26
C MET A 270 7.20 1.11 15.53
N GLU A 271 7.60 2.27 16.07
CA GLU A 271 8.99 2.54 16.47
C GLU A 271 9.44 1.53 17.54
N ASP A 272 8.65 1.33 18.60
CA ASP A 272 8.94 0.36 19.66
C ASP A 272 9.08 -1.08 19.13
N GLU A 273 8.15 -1.50 18.26
CA GLU A 273 8.17 -2.85 17.66
C GLU A 273 9.39 -3.07 16.76
N ILE A 274 9.81 -2.05 15.98
CA ILE A 274 10.99 -2.14 15.13
C ILE A 274 12.27 -2.26 15.97
N ILE A 275 12.39 -1.49 17.06
CA ILE A 275 13.56 -1.59 17.95
C ILE A 275 13.65 -2.98 18.57
N ALA A 276 12.55 -3.48 19.13
CA ALA A 276 12.49 -4.82 19.69
C ALA A 276 12.85 -5.90 18.66
N TYR A 277 12.42 -5.73 17.40
CA TYR A 277 12.77 -6.62 16.30
C TYR A 277 14.27 -6.61 15.97
N ILE A 278 14.90 -5.43 15.90
CA ILE A 278 16.34 -5.28 15.64
C ILE A 278 17.16 -5.92 16.76
N GLU A 279 16.78 -5.69 18.03
CA GLU A 279 17.46 -6.29 19.19
C GLU A 279 17.38 -7.82 19.16
N ASN A 280 16.19 -8.36 18.89
CA ASN A 280 15.99 -9.80 18.77
C ASN A 280 16.81 -10.41 17.61
N LEU A 281 16.76 -9.80 16.42
CA LEU A 281 17.56 -10.24 15.28
C LEU A 281 19.07 -10.23 15.59
N THR A 282 19.55 -9.17 16.24
CA THR A 282 20.97 -9.06 16.60
C THR A 282 21.38 -10.18 17.55
N SER A 283 20.56 -10.47 18.56
CA SER A 283 20.80 -11.58 19.50
C SER A 283 20.78 -12.95 18.81
N VAL A 284 19.82 -13.19 17.92
CA VAL A 284 19.69 -14.47 17.21
C VAL A 284 20.84 -14.70 16.23
N THR A 285 21.22 -13.66 15.48
CA THR A 285 22.35 -13.75 14.54
C THR A 285 23.67 -13.97 15.27
N ALA A 286 23.92 -13.24 16.37
CA ALA A 286 25.12 -13.43 17.17
C ALA A 286 25.23 -14.86 17.73
N GLU A 287 24.12 -15.43 18.21
CA GLU A 287 24.11 -16.80 18.71
C GLU A 287 24.32 -17.83 17.59
N LYS A 288 23.74 -17.61 16.41
CA LYS A 288 23.94 -18.48 15.24
C LYS A 288 25.40 -18.46 14.77
N GLU A 289 26.03 -17.28 14.72
CA GLU A 289 27.45 -17.14 14.37
C GLU A 289 28.36 -17.82 15.40
N ARG A 290 28.04 -17.70 16.70
CA ARG A 290 28.75 -18.39 17.78
C ARG A 290 28.69 -19.91 17.61
N ILE A 291 27.48 -20.47 17.41
CA ILE A 291 27.29 -21.92 17.20
C ILE A 291 28.01 -22.39 15.93
N SER A 292 27.94 -21.64 14.83
CA SER A 292 28.64 -21.99 13.59
C SER A 292 30.16 -22.01 13.80
N THR A 293 30.70 -21.05 14.56
CA THR A 293 32.12 -21.01 14.90
C THR A 293 32.52 -22.23 15.75
N GLU A 294 31.70 -22.60 16.74
CA GLU A 294 31.94 -23.77 17.59
C GLU A 294 31.89 -25.09 16.78
N LEU A 295 30.95 -25.21 15.84
CA LEU A 295 30.86 -26.37 14.95
C LEU A 295 32.04 -26.46 13.98
N ASN A 296 32.52 -25.34 13.44
CA ASN A 296 33.73 -25.31 12.61
C ASN A 296 34.98 -25.78 13.37
N VAL A 297 35.10 -25.42 14.65
CA VAL A 297 36.18 -25.93 15.51
C VAL A 297 36.03 -27.44 15.71
N ALA A 298 34.81 -27.93 15.95
CA ALA A 298 34.55 -29.36 16.07
C ALA A 298 34.87 -30.14 14.78
N HIS A 299 34.53 -29.59 13.61
CA HIS A 299 34.90 -30.13 12.30
C HIS A 299 36.41 -30.27 12.16
N GLN A 300 37.16 -29.22 12.48
CA GLN A 300 38.62 -29.25 12.38
C GLN A 300 39.23 -30.30 13.31
N ILE A 301 38.75 -30.39 14.56
CA ILE A 301 39.20 -31.41 15.51
C ILE A 301 38.92 -32.82 14.97
N GLN A 302 37.74 -33.05 14.40
CA GLN A 302 37.37 -34.33 13.80
C GLN A 302 38.26 -34.68 12.60
N ALA A 303 38.49 -33.72 11.70
CA ALA A 303 39.34 -33.90 10.52
C ALA A 303 40.79 -34.20 10.92
N ASP A 304 41.31 -33.55 11.96
CA ASP A 304 42.67 -33.79 12.49
C ASP A 304 42.82 -35.17 13.15
N MET A 305 41.71 -35.79 13.59
CA MET A 305 41.71 -37.15 14.17
C MET A 305 41.72 -38.26 13.13
N LEU A 306 41.39 -37.96 11.88
CA LEU A 306 41.38 -38.92 10.77
C LEU A 306 42.71 -38.89 10.01
N PRO A 307 43.20 -40.05 9.51
CA PRO A 307 44.41 -40.07 8.71
C PRO A 307 44.27 -39.25 7.41
N SER A 308 45.09 -38.20 7.24
CA SER A 308 44.96 -37.24 6.13
C SER A 308 46.19 -37.13 5.23
N LEU A 309 47.29 -37.81 5.55
CA LEU A 309 48.52 -37.80 4.74
C LEU A 309 48.41 -38.77 3.55
N TYR A 310 48.73 -38.29 2.35
CA TYR A 310 48.99 -39.13 1.17
C TYR A 310 50.38 -38.83 0.59
N PRO A 311 51.19 -39.86 0.26
CA PRO A 311 50.95 -41.28 0.51
C PRO A 311 50.93 -41.60 2.01
N ALA A 312 50.02 -42.48 2.42
CA ALA A 312 49.84 -42.88 3.83
C ALA A 312 51.14 -43.39 4.48
N PHE A 313 51.91 -44.16 3.70
CA PHE A 313 53.20 -44.70 4.12
C PHE A 313 54.26 -44.46 3.02
N PRO A 314 54.87 -43.27 2.93
CA PRO A 314 55.75 -42.90 1.81
C PRO A 314 56.99 -43.80 1.63
N ALA A 315 57.38 -44.51 2.70
CA ALA A 315 58.53 -45.43 2.71
C ALA A 315 58.18 -46.85 2.26
N ARG A 316 56.89 -47.17 2.07
CA ARG A 316 56.38 -48.48 1.63
C ARG A 316 56.13 -48.46 0.12
N LYS A 317 56.37 -49.58 -0.55
CA LYS A 317 56.19 -49.78 -2.00
C LYS A 317 55.46 -51.09 -2.33
N ASP A 318 55.07 -51.78 -1.28
CA ASP A 318 54.45 -53.08 -1.21
C ASP A 318 52.93 -52.97 -1.22
N PHE A 319 52.38 -51.78 -1.02
CA PHE A 319 50.98 -51.46 -1.21
C PHE A 319 50.80 -49.95 -1.45
N ASP A 320 49.68 -49.58 -2.07
CA ASP A 320 49.18 -48.20 -2.17
C ASP A 320 47.84 -48.10 -1.44
N LEU A 321 47.62 -47.02 -0.69
CA LEU A 321 46.45 -46.83 0.18
C LEU A 321 46.04 -45.37 0.21
N PHE A 322 44.76 -45.13 -0.03
CA PHE A 322 44.15 -43.81 0.14
C PHE A 322 42.74 -43.94 0.69
N ALA A 323 42.35 -42.95 1.51
CA ALA A 323 41.01 -42.84 2.04
C ALA A 323 40.57 -41.38 2.07
N SER A 324 39.26 -41.16 1.94
CA SER A 324 38.65 -39.84 1.99
C SER A 324 37.31 -39.90 2.69
N MET A 325 36.94 -38.84 3.41
CA MET A 325 35.63 -38.65 4.00
C MET A 325 35.11 -37.26 3.65
N THR A 326 33.86 -37.17 3.21
CA THR A 326 33.13 -35.92 2.96
C THR A 326 31.88 -35.90 3.84
N PRO A 327 31.85 -35.12 4.94
CA PRO A 327 30.68 -35.01 5.80
C PRO A 327 29.47 -34.37 5.09
N ALA A 328 28.25 -34.81 5.42
CA ALA A 328 27.00 -34.19 4.97
C ALA A 328 26.59 -32.98 5.81
N LYS A 329 27.14 -32.84 7.02
CA LYS A 329 26.97 -31.71 7.94
C LYS A 329 28.34 -31.20 8.39
N GLU A 330 28.35 -30.15 9.23
CA GLU A 330 29.59 -29.62 9.81
C GLU A 330 30.43 -30.69 10.54
N VAL A 331 29.84 -31.77 11.06
CA VAL A 331 30.56 -32.93 11.59
C VAL A 331 29.81 -34.22 11.25
N GLY A 332 30.56 -35.27 10.91
CA GLY A 332 30.03 -36.57 10.45
C GLY A 332 30.02 -37.68 11.50
N GLY A 333 29.26 -38.74 11.26
CA GLY A 333 29.27 -40.01 12.00
C GLY A 333 30.24 -41.05 11.42
N ASP A 334 30.64 -40.91 10.16
CA ASP A 334 31.60 -41.79 9.50
C ASP A 334 32.99 -41.78 10.16
N LEU A 335 33.65 -42.95 10.17
CA LEU A 335 35.05 -43.10 10.52
C LEU A 335 35.81 -43.92 9.49
N TYR A 336 37.10 -43.61 9.39
CA TYR A 336 38.09 -44.52 8.87
C TYR A 336 39.40 -44.41 9.65
N ASP A 337 40.18 -45.49 9.65
CA ASP A 337 41.54 -45.49 10.17
C ASP A 337 42.37 -46.52 9.40
N TYR A 338 43.68 -46.31 9.38
CA TYR A 338 44.62 -47.31 8.90
C TYR A 338 45.91 -47.21 9.71
N LEU A 339 46.45 -48.36 10.09
CA LEU A 339 47.61 -48.40 10.98
C LEU A 339 48.50 -49.59 10.65
N LEU A 340 49.80 -49.35 10.50
CA LEU A 340 50.79 -50.42 10.54
C LEU A 340 50.98 -50.86 12.01
N LEU A 341 50.50 -52.06 12.35
CA LEU A 341 50.63 -52.63 13.69
C LEU A 341 52.08 -53.07 13.95
N ASP A 342 52.75 -53.53 12.89
CA ASP A 342 54.18 -53.80 12.86
C ASP A 342 54.72 -53.66 11.42
N LYS A 343 55.83 -54.34 11.08
CA LYS A 343 56.44 -54.27 9.74
C LYS A 343 55.63 -54.99 8.65
N ASP A 344 54.73 -55.89 9.03
CA ASP A 344 54.05 -56.82 8.12
C ASP A 344 52.53 -56.85 8.28
N HIS A 345 51.97 -56.25 9.33
CA HIS A 345 50.52 -56.20 9.56
C HIS A 345 49.96 -54.79 9.37
N LEU A 346 49.07 -54.64 8.39
CA LEU A 346 48.31 -53.41 8.12
C LEU A 346 46.86 -53.58 8.55
N MET A 347 46.41 -52.76 9.50
CA MET A 347 45.00 -52.64 9.86
C MET A 347 44.32 -51.60 8.96
N LEU A 348 43.10 -51.94 8.52
CA LEU A 348 42.18 -51.08 7.81
C LEU A 348 40.84 -51.08 8.53
N VAL A 349 40.22 -49.92 8.70
CA VAL A 349 38.87 -49.82 9.28
C VAL A 349 38.08 -48.72 8.59
N VAL A 350 36.80 -49.01 8.34
CA VAL A 350 35.77 -48.06 7.90
C VAL A 350 34.50 -48.35 8.69
N GLY A 351 33.77 -47.33 9.09
CA GLY A 351 32.49 -47.50 9.77
C GLY A 351 31.63 -46.26 9.72
N ASP A 352 30.37 -46.43 10.06
CA ASP A 352 29.37 -45.38 10.16
C ASP A 352 28.59 -45.50 11.48
N VAL A 353 28.45 -44.38 12.18
CA VAL A 353 27.70 -44.25 13.42
C VAL A 353 26.29 -43.80 13.13
N SER A 354 25.31 -44.54 13.67
CA SER A 354 23.91 -44.16 13.58
C SER A 354 23.64 -42.75 14.14
N GLY A 355 23.07 -41.87 13.33
CA GLY A 355 22.77 -40.49 13.69
C GLY A 355 23.63 -39.51 12.90
N LYS A 356 23.53 -38.20 13.20
CA LYS A 356 24.27 -37.14 12.49
C LYS A 356 24.64 -36.01 13.45
N GLY A 357 25.67 -35.24 13.11
CA GLY A 357 26.11 -34.10 13.91
C GLY A 357 26.93 -34.50 15.15
N VAL A 358 27.00 -33.59 16.14
CA VAL A 358 27.95 -33.68 17.26
C VAL A 358 27.89 -34.99 18.08
N PRO A 359 26.71 -35.55 18.43
CA PRO A 359 26.67 -36.81 19.17
C PRO A 359 27.28 -37.98 18.38
N ALA A 360 26.98 -38.08 17.08
CA ALA A 360 27.52 -39.12 16.22
C ALA A 360 29.04 -38.98 16.05
N SER A 361 29.54 -37.74 15.86
CA SER A 361 30.98 -37.48 15.73
C SER A 361 31.77 -37.82 17.00
N LEU A 362 31.20 -37.62 18.20
CA LEU A 362 31.85 -38.01 19.45
C LEU A 362 31.91 -39.54 19.60
N PHE A 363 30.83 -40.24 19.28
CA PHE A 363 30.77 -41.70 19.34
C PHE A 363 31.68 -42.36 18.30
N MET A 364 31.80 -41.73 17.13
CA MET A 364 32.76 -42.04 16.07
C MET A 364 34.19 -42.02 16.63
N VAL A 365 34.60 -40.92 17.27
CA VAL A 365 35.95 -40.76 17.84
C VAL A 365 36.25 -41.80 18.92
N ILE A 366 35.28 -42.09 19.79
CA ILE A 366 35.40 -43.14 20.81
C ILE A 366 35.61 -44.50 20.12
N THR A 367 34.79 -44.82 19.12
CA THR A 367 34.87 -46.10 18.39
C THR A 367 36.23 -46.26 17.70
N LYS A 368 36.67 -45.27 16.93
CA LYS A 368 37.99 -45.26 16.28
C LYS A 368 39.11 -45.48 17.29
N THR A 369 39.09 -44.76 18.41
CA THR A 369 40.13 -44.84 19.45
C THR A 369 40.19 -46.24 20.07
N LEU A 370 39.04 -46.85 20.37
CA LEU A 370 38.98 -48.20 20.93
C LEU A 370 39.48 -49.26 19.94
N LEU A 371 39.04 -49.18 18.68
CA LEU A 371 39.47 -50.12 17.63
C LEU A 371 41.00 -50.09 17.46
N SER A 372 41.58 -48.89 17.32
CA SER A 372 43.03 -48.72 17.15
C SER A 372 43.82 -49.14 18.40
N SER A 373 43.30 -48.84 19.60
CA SER A 373 43.93 -49.25 20.87
C SER A 373 43.98 -50.78 21.03
N HIS A 374 42.90 -51.48 20.71
CA HIS A 374 42.86 -52.95 20.78
C HIS A 374 43.72 -53.59 19.68
N ALA A 375 43.80 -52.99 18.49
CA ALA A 375 44.61 -53.51 17.40
C ALA A 375 46.11 -53.51 17.72
N ILE A 376 46.62 -52.46 18.39
CA ILE A 376 48.04 -52.38 18.81
C ILE A 376 48.40 -53.49 19.81
N GLN A 377 47.42 -54.11 20.47
CA GLN A 377 47.62 -55.24 21.38
C GLN A 377 47.72 -56.60 20.66
N ASN A 378 47.86 -56.61 19.33
CA ASN A 378 47.92 -57.82 18.49
C ASN A 378 46.70 -58.75 18.64
N MET A 379 45.53 -58.16 18.88
CA MET A 379 44.26 -58.89 18.91
C MET A 379 43.81 -59.23 17.48
N SER A 380 43.10 -60.36 17.32
CA SER A 380 42.46 -60.69 16.04
C SER A 380 41.28 -59.75 15.76
N PRO A 381 40.85 -59.55 14.49
CA PRO A 381 39.70 -58.70 14.15
C PRO A 381 38.44 -58.99 14.97
N LYS A 382 38.13 -60.26 15.24
CA LYS A 382 37.03 -60.65 16.13
C LYS A 382 37.24 -60.19 17.55
N GLN A 383 38.42 -60.40 18.13
CA GLN A 383 38.70 -59.99 19.51
C GLN A 383 38.61 -58.47 19.67
N ILE A 384 39.08 -57.72 18.66
CA ILE A 384 38.94 -56.27 18.61
C ILE A 384 37.46 -55.86 18.65
N PHE A 385 36.62 -56.46 17.81
CA PHE A 385 35.18 -56.15 17.77
C PHE A 385 34.44 -56.58 19.03
N GLU A 386 34.70 -57.77 19.57
CA GLU A 386 34.06 -58.27 20.80
C GLU A 386 34.37 -57.38 22.01
N THR A 387 35.64 -56.96 22.14
CA THR A 387 36.11 -56.08 23.22
C THR A 387 35.56 -54.66 23.05
N THR A 388 35.64 -54.12 21.84
CA THR A 388 35.14 -52.77 21.51
C THR A 388 33.63 -52.69 21.68
N ASN A 389 32.87 -53.67 21.18
CA ASN A 389 31.42 -53.74 21.36
C ASN A 389 31.02 -53.76 22.84
N SER A 390 31.71 -54.56 23.65
CA SER A 390 31.43 -54.65 25.08
C SER A 390 31.70 -53.33 25.82
N GLN A 391 32.68 -52.54 25.37
CA GLN A 391 32.97 -51.22 25.93
C GLN A 391 32.02 -50.14 25.40
N LEU A 392 31.70 -50.14 24.11
CA LEU A 392 30.75 -49.19 23.53
C LEU A 392 29.35 -49.36 24.10
N CYS A 393 28.92 -50.59 24.45
CA CYS A 393 27.66 -50.81 25.14
C CYS A 393 27.67 -50.27 26.59
N GLN A 394 28.83 -50.04 27.22
CA GLN A 394 28.91 -49.45 28.55
C GLN A 394 28.60 -47.95 28.44
N ASN A 395 27.50 -47.53 29.07
CA ASN A 395 27.03 -46.14 29.08
C ASN A 395 26.49 -45.62 27.72
N ASN A 396 26.02 -46.51 26.84
CA ASN A 396 25.29 -46.13 25.61
C ASN A 396 23.79 -45.84 25.89
N GLU A 397 23.51 -44.87 26.75
CA GLU A 397 22.12 -44.48 27.07
C GLU A 397 21.37 -43.91 25.85
N THR A 398 22.12 -43.36 24.90
CA THR A 398 21.62 -42.81 23.63
C THR A 398 21.17 -43.87 22.63
N GLY A 399 21.54 -45.14 22.82
CA GLY A 399 21.20 -46.23 21.90
C GLY A 399 21.84 -46.11 20.52
N MET A 400 23.00 -45.45 20.42
CA MET A 400 23.74 -45.34 19.15
C MET A 400 24.41 -46.68 18.80
N PHE A 401 24.51 -47.00 17.52
CA PHE A 401 25.20 -48.18 17.04
C PHE A 401 26.17 -47.81 15.92
N VAL A 402 27.13 -48.69 15.62
CA VAL A 402 28.12 -48.46 14.56
C VAL A 402 28.14 -49.64 13.61
N THR A 403 27.90 -49.38 12.33
CA THR A 403 28.24 -50.33 11.27
C THR A 403 29.74 -50.23 11.04
N CYS A 404 30.47 -51.35 11.03
CA CYS A 404 31.93 -51.27 10.91
C CYS A 404 32.52 -52.48 10.19
N TRP A 405 33.47 -52.21 9.30
CA TRP A 405 34.33 -53.20 8.68
C TRP A 405 35.76 -52.99 9.16
N LEU A 406 36.42 -54.06 9.63
CA LEU A 406 37.82 -54.03 10.03
C LEU A 406 38.56 -55.24 9.48
N GLY A 407 39.71 -54.99 8.87
CA GLY A 407 40.60 -56.01 8.32
C GLY A 407 42.05 -55.82 8.77
N ILE A 408 42.76 -56.92 8.96
CA ILE A 408 44.20 -56.96 9.18
C ILE A 408 44.84 -57.77 8.04
N LEU A 409 45.63 -57.09 7.22
CA LEU A 409 46.39 -57.66 6.12
C LEU A 409 47.80 -58.02 6.58
N THR A 410 48.18 -59.29 6.47
CA THR A 410 49.57 -59.73 6.52
C THR A 410 50.21 -59.50 5.14
N ILE A 411 50.97 -58.43 5.00
CA ILE A 411 51.45 -57.88 3.73
C ILE A 411 52.34 -58.87 2.96
N SER A 412 53.21 -59.61 3.67
CA SER A 412 54.12 -60.59 3.09
C SER A 412 53.42 -61.77 2.41
N THR A 413 52.22 -62.14 2.89
CA THR A 413 51.46 -63.31 2.41
C THR A 413 50.22 -62.93 1.61
N GLY A 414 49.81 -61.66 1.64
CA GLY A 414 48.54 -61.20 1.10
C GLY A 414 47.32 -61.65 1.89
N LYS A 415 47.49 -62.34 3.03
CA LYS A 415 46.37 -62.85 3.84
C LYS A 415 45.66 -61.70 4.55
N LEU A 416 44.42 -61.42 4.18
CA LEU A 416 43.54 -60.46 4.83
C LEU A 416 42.52 -61.19 5.70
N THR A 417 42.61 -61.02 7.02
CA THR A 417 41.57 -61.49 7.96
C THR A 417 40.72 -60.30 8.38
N PHE A 418 39.39 -60.43 8.31
CA PHE A 418 38.49 -59.29 8.54
C PHE A 418 37.16 -59.70 9.20
N VAL A 419 36.45 -58.71 9.75
CA VAL A 419 35.10 -58.82 10.28
C VAL A 419 34.24 -57.70 9.69
N ASN A 420 33.04 -58.04 9.24
CA ASN A 420 32.01 -57.09 8.86
C ASN A 420 30.89 -57.10 9.92
N ALA A 421 30.69 -56.00 10.64
CA ALA A 421 29.65 -55.77 11.64
C ALA A 421 28.52 -54.90 11.07
N GLY A 422 27.80 -55.41 10.08
CA GLY A 422 26.63 -54.76 9.49
C GLY A 422 26.95 -53.58 8.56
N HIS A 423 28.18 -53.47 8.10
CA HIS A 423 28.65 -52.46 7.14
C HIS A 423 28.48 -52.96 5.69
N PRO A 424 28.48 -52.08 4.66
CA PRO A 424 28.53 -52.52 3.27
C PRO A 424 29.68 -53.49 3.01
N ASP A 425 29.42 -54.54 2.22
CA ASP A 425 30.46 -55.51 1.84
C ASP A 425 31.51 -54.81 0.96
N PRO A 426 32.82 -54.96 1.26
CA PRO A 426 33.85 -54.35 0.45
C PRO A 426 33.88 -54.99 -0.94
N ILE A 427 34.32 -54.22 -1.93
CA ILE A 427 34.46 -54.69 -3.31
C ILE A 427 35.92 -55.06 -3.54
N TRP A 428 36.16 -56.31 -3.91
CA TRP A 428 37.48 -56.87 -4.16
C TRP A 428 37.67 -57.11 -5.66
N TYR A 429 38.75 -56.54 -6.21
CA TYR A 429 39.23 -56.89 -7.53
C TYR A 429 40.15 -58.10 -7.45
N HIS A 430 39.70 -59.20 -8.05
CA HIS A 430 40.41 -60.46 -8.11
C HIS A 430 40.06 -61.20 -9.40
N ASP A 431 41.02 -61.94 -9.97
CA ASP A 431 40.84 -62.70 -11.20
C ASP A 431 40.22 -61.90 -12.37
N GLY A 432 40.54 -60.60 -12.44
CA GLY A 432 40.11 -59.72 -13.53
C GLY A 432 38.72 -59.09 -13.37
N GLU A 433 38.07 -59.21 -12.21
CA GLU A 433 36.72 -58.66 -11.98
C GLU A 433 36.59 -58.06 -10.57
N PHE A 434 35.82 -56.97 -10.44
CA PHE A 434 35.42 -56.41 -9.15
C PHE A 434 34.16 -57.12 -8.64
N LYS A 435 34.21 -57.71 -7.44
CA LYS A 435 33.07 -58.38 -6.81
C LYS A 435 32.93 -58.01 -5.33
N PRO A 436 31.71 -57.85 -4.80
CA PRO A 436 31.49 -57.74 -3.37
C PRO A 436 31.96 -58.99 -2.63
N VAL A 437 32.69 -58.83 -1.54
CA VAL A 437 33.09 -59.92 -0.65
C VAL A 437 31.96 -60.20 0.33
N VAL A 438 30.94 -60.92 -0.14
CA VAL A 438 29.73 -61.16 0.64
C VAL A 438 30.03 -62.03 1.86
N THR A 439 29.75 -61.48 3.05
CA THR A 439 29.92 -62.20 4.32
C THR A 439 28.58 -62.59 4.94
N LYS A 440 28.61 -63.49 5.94
CA LYS A 440 27.41 -63.72 6.75
C LYS A 440 27.23 -62.51 7.68
N PRO A 441 26.01 -61.96 7.81
CA PRO A 441 25.80 -60.76 8.60
C PRO A 441 26.16 -61.00 10.07
N ASN A 442 27.04 -60.17 10.62
CA ASN A 442 27.17 -59.99 12.07
C ASN A 442 26.29 -58.80 12.51
N LEU A 443 25.99 -58.73 13.81
CA LEU A 443 25.28 -57.59 14.38
C LEU A 443 26.21 -56.35 14.43
N VAL A 444 25.65 -55.17 14.25
CA VAL A 444 26.39 -53.89 14.41
C VAL A 444 27.01 -53.75 15.81
N LEU A 445 28.05 -52.94 15.93
CA LEU A 445 28.67 -52.63 17.22
C LEU A 445 27.72 -51.77 18.08
N ALA A 446 27.86 -51.89 19.39
CA ALA A 446 27.13 -51.16 20.43
C ALA A 446 25.61 -51.48 20.53
N ALA A 447 25.07 -52.37 19.70
CA ALA A 447 23.66 -52.77 19.75
C ALA A 447 23.34 -53.78 20.87
N LEU A 448 24.22 -54.77 21.11
CA LEU A 448 24.02 -55.78 22.15
C LEU A 448 25.35 -56.17 22.81
N PRO A 449 25.46 -56.12 24.16
CA PRO A 449 26.67 -56.56 24.86
C PRO A 449 27.00 -58.03 24.58
N GLN A 450 28.29 -58.39 24.67
CA GLN A 450 28.78 -59.78 24.53
C GLN A 450 28.42 -60.45 23.20
N THR A 451 28.19 -59.66 22.14
CA THR A 451 28.00 -60.18 20.78
C THR A 451 29.27 -60.89 20.30
N VAL A 452 29.11 -62.09 19.73
CA VAL A 452 30.19 -62.88 19.15
C VAL A 452 30.27 -62.61 17.65
N TYR A 453 31.47 -62.25 17.18
CA TYR A 453 31.72 -61.91 15.78
C TYR A 453 32.38 -63.06 15.02
N LYS A 454 32.10 -63.15 13.71
CA LYS A 454 32.73 -64.12 12.82
C LYS A 454 33.79 -63.45 11.96
N GLU A 455 34.98 -64.04 11.95
CA GLU A 455 36.07 -63.65 11.06
C GLU A 455 35.95 -64.35 9.72
N HIS A 456 36.39 -63.65 8.70
CA HIS A 456 36.54 -64.12 7.34
C HIS A 456 38.00 -63.93 6.91
N THR A 457 38.43 -64.67 5.89
CA THR A 457 39.79 -64.54 5.36
C THR A 457 39.75 -64.66 3.85
N ILE A 458 40.48 -63.77 3.18
CA ILE A 458 40.81 -63.84 1.76
C ILE A 458 42.33 -63.73 1.59
N THR A 459 42.84 -64.15 0.44
CA THR A 459 44.24 -63.98 0.08
C THR A 459 44.31 -63.05 -1.11
N MET A 460 44.79 -61.82 -0.89
CA MET A 460 45.01 -60.83 -1.94
C MET A 460 46.29 -61.15 -2.69
N ASN A 461 46.22 -61.18 -4.01
CA ASN A 461 47.37 -61.31 -4.88
C ASN A 461 47.96 -59.95 -5.25
N ARG A 462 49.17 -59.98 -5.81
CA ARG A 462 49.78 -58.77 -6.37
C ARG A 462 48.90 -58.18 -7.47
N GLY A 463 48.58 -56.89 -7.35
CA GLY A 463 47.67 -56.16 -8.23
C GLY A 463 46.21 -56.23 -7.82
N ASP A 464 45.84 -57.04 -6.82
CA ASP A 464 44.48 -57.05 -6.29
C ASP A 464 44.17 -55.73 -5.59
N ARG A 465 42.90 -55.33 -5.66
CA ARG A 465 42.40 -54.08 -5.07
C ARG A 465 41.27 -54.35 -4.11
N LEU A 466 41.22 -53.64 -3.00
CA LEU A 466 40.12 -53.67 -2.06
C LEU A 466 39.55 -52.27 -1.89
N PHE A 467 38.27 -52.10 -2.25
CA PHE A 467 37.51 -50.86 -2.08
C PHE A 467 36.49 -51.04 -0.96
N ILE A 468 36.58 -50.20 0.06
CA ILE A 468 35.73 -50.19 1.26
C ILE A 468 35.04 -48.82 1.32
N TYR A 469 33.75 -48.79 1.61
CA TYR A 469 32.94 -47.58 1.54
C TYR A 469 31.78 -47.62 2.53
N THR A 470 31.32 -46.44 2.93
CA THR A 470 30.10 -46.27 3.72
C THR A 470 28.86 -46.23 2.82
N ASP A 471 27.69 -46.47 3.39
CA ASP A 471 26.43 -46.49 2.65
C ASP A 471 26.11 -45.14 2.00
N GLY A 472 26.63 -44.02 2.49
CA GLY A 472 26.53 -42.71 1.83
C GLY A 472 27.05 -42.66 0.40
N VAL A 473 27.91 -43.61 -0.03
CA VAL A 473 28.25 -43.78 -1.45
C VAL A 473 27.11 -44.43 -2.22
N SER A 474 26.60 -45.58 -1.75
CA SER A 474 25.53 -46.32 -2.42
C SER A 474 24.17 -45.62 -2.35
N GLU A 475 23.93 -44.85 -1.28
CA GLU A 475 22.70 -44.13 -1.00
C GLU A 475 22.77 -42.65 -1.44
N ALA A 476 23.88 -42.21 -2.06
CA ALA A 476 23.95 -40.92 -2.70
C ALA A 476 22.78 -40.74 -3.68
N THR A 477 22.03 -39.65 -3.53
CA THR A 477 20.70 -39.51 -4.14
C THR A 477 20.67 -38.33 -5.11
N ASP A 478 20.12 -38.53 -6.32
CA ASP A 478 19.91 -37.46 -7.30
C ASP A 478 18.65 -36.62 -7.02
N ALA A 479 18.39 -35.59 -7.83
CA ALA A 479 17.23 -34.72 -7.68
C ALA A 479 15.86 -35.43 -7.84
N ASP A 480 15.85 -36.59 -8.50
CA ASP A 480 14.65 -37.42 -8.74
C ASP A 480 14.49 -38.52 -7.66
N ASN A 481 15.31 -38.50 -6.62
CA ASN A 481 15.38 -39.50 -5.53
C ASN A 481 15.83 -40.90 -5.97
N ASN A 482 16.63 -41.02 -7.04
CA ASN A 482 17.28 -42.28 -7.39
C ASN A 482 18.61 -42.41 -6.64
N LEU A 483 18.88 -43.61 -6.12
CA LEU A 483 20.14 -43.94 -5.47
C LEU A 483 21.25 -44.19 -6.51
N TYR A 484 22.49 -43.82 -6.18
CA TYR A 484 23.67 -44.15 -6.98
C TYR A 484 23.81 -45.67 -7.11
N GLY A 485 23.70 -46.38 -5.99
CA GLY A 485 23.55 -47.82 -5.91
C GLY A 485 24.81 -48.61 -6.27
N ASN A 486 24.85 -49.87 -5.80
CA ASN A 486 25.99 -50.76 -6.01
C ASN A 486 26.26 -51.06 -7.49
N GLU A 487 25.23 -51.01 -8.34
CA GLU A 487 25.39 -51.21 -9.78
C GLU A 487 26.26 -50.14 -10.44
N ARG A 488 26.19 -48.88 -10.00
CA ARG A 488 27.04 -47.82 -10.54
C ARG A 488 28.45 -47.94 -10.00
N ILE A 489 28.62 -48.26 -8.71
CA ILE A 489 29.94 -48.50 -8.11
C ILE A 489 30.69 -49.58 -8.92
N LEU A 490 30.04 -50.71 -9.20
CA LEU A 490 30.65 -51.82 -9.97
C LEU A 490 30.90 -51.49 -11.45
N LYS A 491 30.22 -50.47 -12.01
CA LYS A 491 30.48 -49.97 -13.38
C LYS A 491 31.63 -48.96 -13.41
N THR A 492 31.80 -48.16 -12.36
CA THR A 492 32.80 -47.09 -12.27
C THR A 492 34.18 -47.63 -11.89
N LEU A 493 34.27 -48.56 -10.93
CA LEU A 493 35.56 -49.10 -10.45
C LEU A 493 36.47 -49.67 -11.57
N PRO A 494 35.97 -50.43 -12.56
CA PRO A 494 36.78 -50.90 -13.69
C PRO A 494 37.50 -49.80 -14.47
N GLU A 495 36.95 -48.57 -14.51
CA GLU A 495 37.55 -47.43 -15.22
C GLU A 495 38.80 -46.89 -14.50
N THR A 496 39.01 -47.29 -13.23
CA THR A 496 40.10 -46.82 -12.38
C THR A 496 41.30 -47.77 -12.32
N LEU A 497 41.27 -48.90 -13.03
CA LEU A 497 42.29 -49.96 -12.93
C LEU A 497 43.72 -49.50 -13.24
N SER A 498 43.89 -48.49 -14.10
CA SER A 498 45.19 -47.91 -14.46
C SER A 498 45.64 -46.76 -13.53
N MET A 499 44.80 -46.35 -12.59
CA MET A 499 45.02 -45.20 -11.69
C MET A 499 45.66 -45.64 -10.37
N ASN A 500 46.33 -44.74 -9.64
CA ASN A 500 46.66 -45.03 -8.23
C ASN A 500 45.43 -44.88 -7.31
N THR A 501 45.53 -45.26 -6.04
CA THR A 501 44.41 -45.20 -5.08
C THR A 501 43.84 -43.78 -4.92
N HIS A 502 44.69 -42.75 -4.91
CA HIS A 502 44.24 -41.36 -4.79
C HIS A 502 43.44 -40.91 -6.01
N GLU A 503 43.94 -41.19 -7.22
CA GLU A 503 43.26 -40.90 -8.47
C GLU A 503 41.95 -41.68 -8.61
N SER A 504 41.94 -42.95 -8.21
CA SER A 504 40.77 -43.84 -8.25
C SER A 504 39.65 -43.36 -7.32
N ILE A 505 39.95 -43.07 -6.05
CA ILE A 505 38.98 -42.47 -5.12
C ILE A 505 38.47 -41.11 -5.63
N GLY A 506 39.37 -40.28 -6.19
CA GLY A 506 38.97 -39.01 -6.80
C GLY A 506 38.03 -39.19 -7.99
N TYR A 507 38.25 -40.21 -8.82
CA TYR A 507 37.38 -40.56 -9.94
C TYR A 507 36.01 -41.06 -9.46
N MET A 508 35.99 -41.91 -8.43
CA MET A 508 34.75 -42.36 -7.78
C MET A 508 33.96 -41.19 -7.21
N LYS A 509 34.61 -40.27 -6.48
CA LYS A 509 33.97 -39.07 -5.94
C LYS A 509 33.35 -38.22 -7.04
N LYS A 510 34.11 -37.97 -8.12
CA LYS A 510 33.60 -37.22 -9.27
C LYS A 510 32.37 -37.89 -9.91
N SER A 511 32.38 -39.22 -10.04
CA SER A 511 31.21 -39.96 -10.57
C SER A 511 29.97 -39.79 -9.70
N ILE A 512 30.13 -39.75 -8.37
CA ILE A 512 29.03 -39.50 -7.42
C ILE A 512 28.53 -38.04 -7.55
N ASP A 513 29.45 -37.08 -7.63
CA ASP A 513 29.11 -35.65 -7.78
C ASP A 513 28.38 -35.38 -9.12
N ASP A 514 28.86 -35.97 -10.21
CA ASP A 514 28.24 -35.87 -11.53
C ASP A 514 26.82 -36.50 -11.56
N PHE A 515 26.59 -37.55 -10.76
CA PHE A 515 25.27 -38.19 -10.62
C PHE A 515 24.30 -37.36 -9.76
N THR A 516 24.76 -36.90 -8.60
CA THR A 516 23.92 -36.15 -7.64
C THR A 516 23.62 -34.73 -8.10
N GLY A 517 24.51 -34.13 -8.90
CA GLY A 517 24.33 -32.80 -9.47
C GLY A 517 24.23 -31.71 -8.40
N SER A 518 23.08 -31.04 -8.30
CA SER A 518 22.82 -30.01 -7.28
C SER A 518 22.02 -30.51 -6.08
N ALA A 519 21.75 -31.82 -5.99
CA ALA A 519 21.05 -32.38 -4.84
C ALA A 519 21.91 -32.27 -3.57
N PRO A 520 21.32 -31.93 -2.40
CA PRO A 520 22.05 -31.88 -1.16
C PRO A 520 22.53 -33.29 -0.76
N GLN A 521 23.75 -33.38 -0.23
CA GLN A 521 24.29 -34.65 0.26
C GLN A 521 23.42 -35.21 1.40
N PHE A 522 22.99 -36.46 1.25
CA PHE A 522 22.09 -37.09 2.20
C PHE A 522 22.82 -37.63 3.43
N ASP A 523 23.95 -38.32 3.23
CA ASP A 523 24.77 -38.91 4.29
C ASP A 523 26.27 -38.68 4.09
N ASP A 524 27.06 -38.96 5.11
CA ASP A 524 28.53 -38.87 5.02
C ASP A 524 29.07 -39.85 3.98
N ILE A 525 30.04 -39.39 3.17
CA ILE A 525 30.62 -40.19 2.08
C ILE A 525 32.04 -40.53 2.46
N THR A 526 32.30 -41.79 2.82
CA THR A 526 33.64 -42.31 3.11
C THR A 526 34.01 -43.43 2.17
N MET A 527 35.23 -43.36 1.65
CA MET A 527 35.80 -44.34 0.75
C MET A 527 37.25 -44.60 1.11
N MET A 528 37.68 -45.86 0.99
CA MET A 528 39.05 -46.31 1.16
C MET A 528 39.39 -47.33 0.10
N GLU A 529 40.56 -47.21 -0.52
CA GLU A 529 41.07 -48.19 -1.46
C GLU A 529 42.50 -48.61 -1.11
N LEU A 530 42.73 -49.93 -1.13
CA LEU A 530 44.03 -50.57 -0.98
C LEU A 530 44.39 -51.31 -2.28
N ILE A 531 45.61 -51.13 -2.77
CA ILE A 531 46.21 -51.95 -3.84
C ILE A 531 47.41 -52.69 -3.26
N LEU A 532 47.48 -54.02 -3.41
CA LEU A 532 48.62 -54.80 -2.95
C LEU A 532 49.68 -54.94 -4.05
N ASP A 533 50.90 -54.47 -3.83
CA ASP A 533 51.99 -54.46 -4.82
C ASP A 533 53.12 -55.46 -4.52
N THR A 534 53.09 -56.15 -3.38
CA THR A 534 54.11 -57.13 -2.98
C THR A 534 54.12 -58.36 -3.90
N PRO A 535 55.29 -58.84 -4.37
CA PRO A 535 55.42 -60.20 -4.88
C PRO A 535 55.19 -61.18 -3.71
N ILE A 536 54.18 -62.04 -3.80
CA ILE A 536 53.96 -63.11 -2.82
C ILE A 536 55.10 -64.12 -2.94
N ALA A 537 55.74 -64.45 -1.82
CA ALA A 537 56.86 -65.39 -1.73
C ALA A 537 56.44 -66.86 -1.89
#